data_AF-A0A835YSN8-F1
#
_entry.id   AF-A0A835YSN8-F1
#
_cell.length_a   1.000
_cell.length_b   1.000
_cell.length_c   1.000
_cell.angle_alpha   90.00
_cell.angle_beta   90.00
_cell.angle_gamma   90.00
#
_symmetry.space_group_name_H-M   'P 1'
#
loop_
_entity.id
_entity.type
_entity.pdbx_description
1 polymer ?
#
loop_
_entity_poly.entity_id
_entity_poly.type
_entity_poly.pdbx_seq_one_letter_code
_entity_poly.pdbx_strand_id
1 'polypeptide(L)' 'MGDHPLPILYGTLVFSAMCLSVMGLCRAGTMTGALTKPEAEIGYVVVVLSSVCMWLLWMMAWLHQWHPLVEPLYPVG' A
#
# COMPACT_ATOMS: atom_id res chain seq x y z
N MET A 1 15.35 -23.71 5.04
CA MET A 1 15.51 -22.77 3.92
C MET A 1 14.49 -21.68 4.15
N GLY A 2 14.91 -20.41 4.24
CA GLY A 2 14.14 -19.34 4.87
C GLY A 2 12.79 -19.10 4.22
N ASP A 3 11.72 -19.27 5.00
CA ASP A 3 10.36 -18.89 4.64
C ASP A 3 10.27 -17.36 4.67
N HIS A 4 10.80 -16.72 3.62
CA HIS A 4 10.52 -15.31 3.38
C HIS A 4 9.00 -15.19 3.26
N PRO A 5 8.34 -14.30 4.02
CA PRO A 5 6.90 -14.12 3.90
C PRO A 5 6.57 -13.54 2.54
N LEU A 6 6.32 -14.42 1.57
CA LEU A 6 5.87 -14.09 0.22
C LEU A 6 4.74 -13.05 0.24
N PRO A 7 3.77 -13.11 1.19
CA PRO A 7 2.75 -12.07 1.28
C PRO A 7 3.33 -10.67 1.52
N ILE A 8 4.29 -10.50 2.43
CA ILE A 8 4.91 -9.18 2.69
C ILE A 8 5.65 -8.68 1.45
N LEU A 9 6.35 -9.58 0.75
CA LEU A 9 7.05 -9.21 -0.48
C LEU A 9 6.06 -8.73 -1.54
N TYR A 10 5.02 -9.51 -1.83
CA TYR A 10 3.99 -9.14 -2.82
C TYR A 10 3.24 -7.88 -2.41
N GLY A 11 2.84 -7.74 -1.14
CA GLY A 11 2.18 -6.55 -0.64
C GLY A 11 3.04 -5.31 -0.81
N THR A 12 4.31 -5.37 -0.37
CA THR A 12 5.27 -4.27 -0.55
C THR A 12 5.44 -3.88 -2.01
N LEU A 13 5.55 -4.86 -2.92
CA LEU A 13 5.66 -4.60 -4.36
C LEU A 13 4.41 -3.92 -4.91
N VAL A 14 3.21 -4.39 -4.55
CA VAL A 14 1.94 -3.83 -5.04
C VAL A 14 1.74 -2.39 -4.55
N PHE A 15 1.87 -2.14 -3.24
CA PHE A 15 1.71 -0.79 -2.69
C PHE A 15 2.77 0.19 -3.23
N SER A 16 4.01 -0.27 -3.42
CA SER A 16 5.07 0.54 -4.03
C SER A 16 4.78 0.85 -5.50
N ALA A 17 4.33 -0.13 -6.27
CA ALA A 17 3.96 0.05 -7.68
C ALA A 17 2.78 1.03 -7.82
N MET A 18 1.77 0.92 -6.95
CA MET A 18 0.65 1.85 -6.92
C MET A 18 1.12 3.28 -6.59
N CYS A 19 1.94 3.45 -5.55
CA CYS A 19 2.51 4.74 -5.19
C CYS A 19 3.25 5.38 -6.38
N LEU A 20 4.18 4.64 -6.99
CA LEU A 20 4.95 5.12 -8.15
C LEU A 20 4.05 5.44 -9.35
N SER A 21 3.01 4.65 -9.58
CA SER A 21 2.08 4.89 -10.70
C SER A 21 1.34 6.23 -10.53
N VAL A 22 0.84 6.54 -9.33
CA VAL A 22 0.11 7.77 -9.07
C VAL A 22 1.06 8.97 -9.05
N MET A 23 2.28 8.81 -8.51
CA MET A 23 3.33 9.83 -8.65
C MET A 23 3.64 10.12 -10.13
N GLY A 24 3.69 9.08 -10.97
CA GLY A 24 3.84 9.21 -12.42
C GLY A 24 2.69 9.98 -13.06
N LEU A 25 1.45 9.75 -12.62
CA LEU A 25 0.27 10.51 -13.07
C LEU A 25 0.33 11.98 -12.64
N CYS A 26 0.78 12.29 -11.42
CA CYS A 26 1.02 13.68 -11.00
C CYS A 26 2.05 14.35 -11.92
N ARG A 27 3.14 13.65 -12.25
CA ARG A 27 4.15 14.15 -13.20
C ARG A 27 3.57 14.38 -14.60
N ALA A 28 2.82 13.41 -15.13
CA ALA A 28 2.15 13.55 -16.42
C ALA A 28 1.14 14.71 -16.43
N GLY A 29 0.41 14.92 -15.33
CA GLY A 29 -0.49 16.05 -15.13
C GLY A 29 0.23 17.39 -15.20
N THR A 30 1.42 17.51 -14.62
CA THR A 30 2.23 18.73 -14.76
C THR A 30 2.73 18.97 -16.19
N MET A 31 3.07 17.91 -16.93
CA MET A 31 3.55 18.02 -18.32
C MET A 31 2.45 18.40 -19.31
N THR A 32 1.22 17.94 -19.05
CA THR A 32 0.05 18.22 -19.88
C THR A 32 -0.63 19.55 -19.54
N GLY A 33 -0.19 20.23 -18.47
CA GLY A 33 -0.83 21.45 -17.96
C GLY A 33 -2.13 21.19 -17.21
N ALA A 34 -2.51 19.93 -16.99
CA ALA A 34 -3.68 19.54 -16.21
C ALA A 34 -3.51 19.81 -14.70
N LEU A 35 -2.27 19.88 -14.21
CA LEU A 35 -1.92 20.19 -12.83
C LEU A 35 -0.93 21.35 -12.78
N THR A 36 -1.16 22.29 -11.86
CA THR A 36 -0.16 23.31 -11.52
C THR A 36 0.96 22.70 -10.67
N LYS A 37 2.13 23.35 -10.66
CA LYS A 37 3.27 22.92 -9.83
C LYS A 37 2.93 22.76 -8.33
N PRO A 38 2.27 23.73 -7.66
CA PRO A 38 1.93 23.58 -6.23
C PRO A 38 0.93 22.44 -5.97
N GLU A 39 -0.03 22.22 -6.87
CA GLU A 39 -0.96 21.08 -6.76
C GLU A 39 -0.23 19.74 -6.88
N ALA A 40 0.78 19.66 -7.74
CA ALA A 40 1.60 18.46 -7.87
C ALA A 40 2.47 18.20 -6.64
N GLU A 41 3.04 19.25 -6.03
CA GLU A 41 3.82 19.14 -4.78
C GLU A 41 2.96 18.60 -3.63
N ILE A 42 1.74 19.12 -3.49
CA ILE A 42 0.75 18.59 -2.52
C ILE A 42 0.41 17.13 -2.87
N GLY A 43 0.17 16.85 -4.16
CA GLY A 43 -0.13 15.51 -4.67
C GLY A 43 0.95 14.49 -4.28
N TYR A 44 2.23 14.82 -4.44
CA TYR A 44 3.32 13.91 -4.06
C TYR A 44 3.31 13.59 -2.56
N VAL A 45 3.13 14.61 -1.69
CA VAL A 45 3.09 14.40 -0.23
C VAL A 45 1.91 13.51 0.15
N VAL A 46 0.73 13.80 -0.39
CA VAL A 46 -0.51 13.05 -0.10
C VAL A 46 -0.40 11.60 -0.59
N VAL A 47 0.11 11.37 -1.80
CA VAL A 47 0.25 10.03 -2.39
C VAL A 47 1.25 9.19 -1.60
N VAL A 48 2.40 9.73 -1.23
CA VAL A 48 3.39 9.00 -0.43
C VAL A 48 2.85 8.68 0.95
N LEU A 49 2.29 9.67 1.66
CA LEU A 49 1.76 9.48 3.01
C LEU A 49 0.63 8.46 3.04
N SER A 50 -0.35 8.60 2.13
CA SER A 50 -1.47 7.65 2.04
C SER A 50 -1.00 6.24 1.68
N SER A 51 -0.05 6.08 0.75
CA SER A 51 0.50 4.78 0.38
C SER A 51 1.19 4.09 1.55
N VAL A 52 1.97 4.82 2.34
CA VAL A 52 2.63 4.30 3.55
C VAL A 52 1.59 3.91 4.60
N CYS A 53 0.60 4.78 4.87
CA CYS A 53 -0.46 4.49 5.83
C CYS A 53 -1.28 3.23 5.44
N MET A 54 -1.66 3.11 4.17
CA MET A 54 -2.41 1.96 3.67
C MET A 54 -1.58 0.68 3.71
N TRP A 55 -0.29 0.74 3.35
CA TRP A 55 0.63 -0.40 3.46
C TRP A 55 0.80 -0.84 4.91
N LEU A 56 0.96 0.09 5.86
CA LEU A 56 1.06 -0.22 7.29
C LEU A 56 -0.22 -0.89 7.82
N LEU A 57 -1.39 -0.35 7.47
CA LEU A 57 -2.67 -0.93 7.88
C LEU A 57 -2.82 -2.36 7.37
N TRP A 58 -2.52 -2.58 6.08
CA TRP A 58 -2.55 -3.91 5.48
C TRP A 58 -1.54 -4.87 6.12
N MET A 59 -0.31 -4.40 6.36
CA MET A 59 0.76 -5.18 6.99
C MET A 59 0.34 -5.62 8.40
N MET A 60 -0.21 -4.71 9.21
CA MET A 60 -0.70 -5.01 10.54
C MET A 60 -1.84 -6.04 10.51
N ALA A 61 -2.79 -5.88 9.57
CA ALA A 61 -3.88 -6.82 9.38
C ALA A 61 -3.37 -8.22 9.02
N TRP A 62 -2.34 -8.31 8.17
CA TRP A 62 -1.77 -9.62 7.82
C TRP A 62 -0.94 -10.22 8.97
N LEU A 63 -0.13 -9.41 9.66
CA LEU A 63 0.69 -9.85 10.79
C LEU A 63 -0.15 -10.41 11.94
N HIS A 64 -1.33 -9.84 12.21
CA HIS A 64 -2.21 -10.35 13.28
C HIS A 64 -2.72 -11.78 13.00
N GLN A 65 -2.71 -12.23 11.74
CA GLN A 65 -3.20 -13.55 11.32
C GLN A 65 -2.08 -14.56 11.05
N TRP A 66 -0.80 -14.16 10.97
CA TRP A 66 0.27 -15.07 10.54
C TRP A 66 0.45 -16.24 11.52
N HIS A 67 0.41 -15.99 12.82
CA HIS A 67 0.49 -17.02 13.86
C HIS A 67 -0.70 -16.88 14.81
N PRO A 68 -1.90 -17.34 14.41
CA PRO A 68 -3.12 -17.10 15.17
C PRO A 68 -3.10 -17.92 16.47
N LEU A 69 -3.47 -17.27 17.57
CA LEU A 69 -3.66 -17.90 18.89
C LEU A 69 -5.10 -18.34 19.11
N VAL A 70 -6.04 -17.84 18.29
CA VAL A 70 -7.46 -18.09 18.40
C VAL A 70 -7.95 -18.59 17.04
N GLU A 71 -8.72 -19.67 17.07
CA GLU A 71 -9.39 -20.25 15.90
C GLU A 71 -10.91 -20.10 16.02
N PRO A 72 -11.64 -20.01 14.89
CA PRO A 72 -13.09 -19.91 14.91
C PRO A 72 -13.74 -21.20 15.40
N LEU A 73 -14.68 -21.09 16.36
CA LEU A 73 -15.52 -22.19 16.81
C LEU A 73 -16.77 -22.28 15.92
N TYR A 74 -16.91 -23.37 15.18
CA TYR A 74 -18.11 -23.62 14.37
C TYR A 74 -19.09 -24.54 15.11
N PRO A 75 -20.37 -24.16 15.28
CA PRO A 75 -21.36 -25.08 15.80
C PRO A 75 -21.59 -26.22 14.81
N VAL A 76 -21.49 -27.47 15.29
CA VAL A 76 -21.90 -28.65 14.54
C VAL A 76 -23.42 -28.63 14.38
N GLY A 77 -23.88 -28.55 13.13
CA GLY A 77 -25.26 -28.86 12.76
C GLY A 77 -25.49 -30.36 12.73
#